data_AF-A0A521U6F3-F1
#
_entry.id   AF-A0A521U6F3-F1
#
_cell.length_a   1.000
_cell.length_b   1.000
_cell.length_c   1.000
_cell.angle_alpha   90.00
_cell.angle_beta   90.00
_cell.angle_gamma   90.00
#
_symmetry.space_group_name_H-M   'P 1'
#
loop_
_entity.id
_entity.type
_entity.pdbx_description
1 polymer ?
#
loop_
_entity_poly.entity_id
_entity_poly.type
_entity_poly.pdbx_seq_one_letter_code
_entity_poly.pdbx_strand_id
1 'polypeptide(L)' 'MVLDDATFAKAAKNAVLSALETTGRRCPCGLRLIVTRGTADRFVEEVTHRAAALVIGHPLD' A
#
# COMPACT_ATOMS: atom_id res chain seq x y z
N MET A 1 -6.99 -0.24 -7.70
CA MET A 1 -8.36 0.08 -7.21
C MET A 1 -8.72 -0.94 -6.16
N VAL A 2 -9.46 -0.56 -5.12
CA VAL A 2 -9.93 -1.44 -4.05
C VAL A 2 -11.44 -1.29 -3.94
N LEU A 3 -12.15 -2.39 -4.17
CA LEU A 3 -13.61 -2.46 -4.14
C LEU A 3 -14.08 -3.07 -2.81
N ASP A 4 -15.38 -2.99 -2.54
CA ASP A 4 -15.98 -3.46 -1.27
C ASP A 4 -15.84 -4.98 -1.05
N ASP A 5 -15.67 -5.76 -2.12
CA ASP A 5 -15.45 -7.21 -2.10
C ASP A 5 -13.96 -7.61 -2.05
N ALA A 6 -13.05 -6.64 -2.08
CA ALA A 6 -11.62 -6.91 -2.06
C ALA A 6 -11.21 -7.54 -0.72
N THR A 7 -10.31 -8.53 -0.78
CA THR A 7 -9.69 -9.06 0.44
C THR A 7 -8.82 -8.00 1.10
N PHE A 8 -9.34 -7.36 2.14
CA PHE A 8 -8.80 -6.15 2.74
C PHE A 8 -7.31 -6.22 3.11
N ALA A 9 -6.88 -7.26 3.83
CA ALA A 9 -5.47 -7.43 4.24
C ALA A 9 -4.52 -7.56 3.04
N LYS A 10 -4.95 -8.27 1.98
CA LYS A 10 -4.16 -8.39 0.73
C LYS A 10 -4.11 -7.07 -0.01
N ALA A 11 -5.24 -6.35 -0.08
CA ALA A 11 -5.32 -5.06 -0.73
C ALA A 11 -4.38 -4.03 -0.08
N ALA A 12 -4.38 -3.94 1.25
CA ALA A 12 -3.52 -3.01 1.99
C ALA A 12 -2.02 -3.36 1.83
N LYS A 13 -1.65 -4.65 1.89
CA LYS A 13 -0.28 -5.10 1.62
C LYS A 13 0.15 -4.74 0.19
N ASN A 14 -0.68 -5.04 -0.80
CA ASN A 14 -0.35 -4.80 -2.21
C ASN A 14 -0.26 -3.31 -2.54
N ALA A 15 -1.06 -2.46 -1.88
CA ALA A 15 -0.96 -1.01 -2.02
C ALA A 15 0.41 -0.49 -1.59
N VAL A 16 0.91 -0.92 -0.43
CA VAL A 16 2.24 -0.55 0.08
C VAL A 16 3.34 -1.03 -0.87
N LEU A 17 3.28 -2.30 -1.30
CA LEU A 17 4.26 -2.86 -2.25
C LEU A 17 4.26 -2.10 -3.59
N SER A 18 3.08 -1.89 -4.17
CA SER A 18 2.94 -1.19 -5.45
C SER A 18 3.50 0.24 -5.39
N ALA A 19 3.33 0.92 -4.26
CA ALA A 19 3.77 2.31 -4.08
C ALA A 19 5.25 2.44 -3.69
N LEU A 20 5.77 1.57 -2.83
CA LEU A 20 7.06 1.79 -2.14
C LEU A 20 8.15 0.76 -2.44
N GLU A 21 7.82 -0.36 -3.08
CA GLU A 21 8.85 -1.30 -3.53
C GLU A 21 9.81 -0.60 -4.50
N THR A 22 11.11 -0.92 -4.44
CA THR A 22 12.20 -0.18 -5.11
C THR A 22 12.19 1.32 -4.81
N THR A 23 11.74 1.69 -3.61
CA THR A 23 11.62 3.08 -3.16
C THR A 23 10.70 3.93 -4.06
N GLY A 24 9.70 3.29 -4.69
CA GLY A 24 8.78 3.97 -5.62
C GLY A 24 9.41 4.33 -6.97
N ARG A 25 10.57 3.76 -7.32
CA ARG A 25 11.32 4.08 -8.55
C ARG A 25 11.03 3.09 -9.68
N ARG A 26 9.76 2.78 -9.92
CA ARG A 26 9.29 1.98 -11.06
C ARG A 26 8.19 2.71 -11.82
N CYS A 27 8.23 2.65 -13.15
CA CYS A 27 7.24 3.28 -14.03
C CYS A 27 5.78 2.88 -13.69
N PRO A 28 5.47 1.61 -13.35
CA PRO A 28 4.11 1.23 -12.95
C PRO A 28 3.81 1.41 -11.45
N CYS A 29 4.55 2.27 -10.73
CA CYS A 29 4.27 2.49 -9.31
C CYS A 29 2.85 3.04 -9.07
N GLY A 30 2.17 2.47 -8.09
CA GLY A 30 0.82 2.84 -7.70
C GLY A 30 0.77 4.15 -6.92
N LEU A 31 0.96 5.29 -7.62
CA LEU A 31 1.00 6.62 -7.00
C LEU A 31 -0.37 7.11 -6.52
N ARG A 32 -1.46 6.55 -7.07
CA ARG A 32 -2.84 6.89 -6.70
C ARG A 32 -3.64 5.64 -6.44
N LEU A 33 -4.24 5.56 -5.25
CA LEU A 33 -5.10 4.46 -4.84
C LEU A 33 -6.55 4.95 -4.83
N ILE A 34 -7.40 4.30 -5.61
CA ILE A 34 -8.84 4.55 -5.64
C ILE A 34 -9.51 3.45 -4.82
N VAL A 35 -10.27 3.84 -3.80
CA VAL A 35 -10.89 2.95 -2.80
C VAL A 35 -12.36 3.32 -2.65
N THR A 36 -13.20 2.32 -2.44
CA THR A 36 -14.63 2.55 -2.16
C THR A 36 -14.82 3.25 -0.81
N ARG A 37 -15.84 4.11 -0.74
CA ARG A 37 -16.08 4.96 0.45
C ARG A 37 -16.27 4.15 1.73
N GLY A 38 -16.90 2.97 1.67
CA GLY A 38 -17.18 2.13 2.84
C GLY A 38 -15.93 1.54 3.50
N THR A 39 -14.81 1.44 2.78
CA THR A 39 -13.56 0.87 3.29
C THR A 39 -12.43 1.89 3.41
N ALA A 40 -12.65 3.13 2.97
CA ALA A 40 -11.62 4.16 2.83
C ALA A 40 -10.85 4.44 4.12
N ASP A 41 -11.53 4.75 5.23
CA ASP A 41 -10.86 5.15 6.49
C ASP A 41 -9.99 4.02 7.04
N ARG A 42 -10.58 2.82 7.16
CA ARG A 42 -9.85 1.63 7.61
C ARG A 42 -8.68 1.31 6.68
N PHE A 43 -8.88 1.43 5.37
CA PHE A 43 -7.83 1.14 4.39
C PHE A 43 -6.65 2.11 4.52
N VAL A 44 -6.92 3.40 4.71
CA VAL A 44 -5.88 4.42 4.90
C VAL A 44 -5.10 4.16 6.18
N GLU A 45 -5.77 3.88 7.30
CA GLU A 45 -5.12 3.55 8.58
C GLU A 45 -4.16 2.37 8.41
N GLU A 46 -4.64 1.31 7.76
CA GLU A 46 -3.94 0.04 7.66
C GLU A 46 -2.81 0.04 6.60
N VAL A 47 -2.92 0.88 5.57
CA VAL A 47 -1.82 1.20 4.64
C VAL A 47 -0.76 2.05 5.34
N THR A 48 -1.17 3.08 6.09
CA THR A 48 -0.26 3.95 6.85
C THR A 48 0.55 3.17 7.87
N HIS A 49 -0.13 2.30 8.64
CA HIS A 49 0.50 1.45 9.63
C HIS A 49 1.57 0.53 9.01
N ARG A 50 1.26 -0.13 7.88
CA ARG A 50 2.24 -0.96 7.16
C ARG A 50 3.40 -0.16 6.59
N ALA A 51 3.13 1.00 6.02
CA ALA A 51 4.17 1.86 5.47
C ALA A 51 5.14 2.32 6.57
N ALA A 52 4.63 2.68 7.75
CA ALA A 52 5.43 3.06 8.92
C ALA A 52 6.29 1.91 9.48
N ALA A 53 5.85 0.66 9.29
CA ALA A 53 6.58 -0.53 9.73
C ALA A 53 7.69 -0.99 8.75
N LEU A 54 7.85 -0.34 7.59
CA LEU A 54 8.90 -0.69 6.64
C LEU A 54 10.28 -0.38 7.23
N VAL A 55 11.17 -1.38 7.22
CA VAL A 55 12.56 -1.20 7.59
C VAL A 55 13.32 -0.57 6.43
N ILE A 56 13.81 0.65 6.65
CA ILE A 56 14.70 1.34 5.71
C ILE A 56 16.13 1.05 6.13
N GLY A 57 16.94 0.51 5.23
CA GLY A 57 18.31 0.13 5.52
C GLY A 57 19.15 -0.01 4.26
N HIS A 58 20.40 -0.42 4.43
CA HIS A 58 21.28 -0.73 3.32
C HIS A 58 20.79 -2.01 2.62
N PRO A 59 20.80 -2.09 1.27
CA PRO A 59 20.27 -3.27 0.55
C PRO A 59 21.08 -4.57 0.74
N LEU A 60 22.22 -4.50 1.44
CA LEU A 60 23.06 -5.66 1.77
C LEU A 60 23.03 -6.01 3.27
N ASP A 61 22.29 -5.26 4.08
CA ASP A 61 22.02 -5.57 5.50
C ASP A 61 20.75 -6.43 5.60
#